data_AF-A0A2S7NPJ0-F1
#
_entry.id   AF-A0A2S7NPJ0-F1
#
_cell.length_a   1.000
_cell.length_b   1.000
_cell.length_c   1.000
_cell.angle_alpha   90.00
_cell.angle_beta   90.00
_cell.angle_gamma   90.00
#
_symmetry.space_group_name_H-M   'P 1'
#
loop_
_entity.id
_entity.type
_entity.pdbx_description
1 polymer ?
#
loop_
_entity_poly.entity_id
_entity_poly.type
_entity_poly.pdbx_seq_one_letter_code
_entity_poly.pdbx_strand_id
1 'polypeptide(L)'
;MPSAAVLLSGLANAQTFTDCNPTEKTCPSDPALGGLQVTDFTAGKSDNWELADGTTLTYDNSLGAQFVISTKTNAPTISNSKYIFFGSIEVWARASPGTGIVSSFILESDDLDEIDWEWLGAYNNEVENNFFGKGNTTTYNRAEYPAVATPIDTFHNYTIDWTSERTIWYIDGAAVRTLKYDDALALGGKNYPQTPMKVKMGSWVGCADTAATTNPSTQGTCEWAGGAADFTKGPFTFYVKNVTIQDYGCATEYTYGDLTGSYQSIKSSGGCSGGSSKSPSSSSGSSSSSSSGSSSSASKTVSGSTTLATTAAKPTGTGSSSNNPSGTATLSGLVAAATGNSSSATGSATTTATLAQSSSSDATALKPKHQYGILDLSVMVLGLGLGYLVM
;
A
#
# COMPACT_ATOMS: atom_id res chain seq x y z
N MET A 1 35.09 -41.33 18.07
CA MET A 1 34.86 -41.05 16.64
C MET A 1 33.80 -42.05 16.19
N PRO A 2 32.56 -41.59 15.97
CA PRO A 2 32.22 -41.14 14.63
C PRO A 2 31.62 -39.74 14.59
N SER A 3 31.87 -39.09 13.46
CA SER A 3 31.53 -37.71 13.11
C SER A 3 30.02 -37.46 13.12
N ALA A 4 29.59 -36.47 13.89
CA ALA A 4 28.31 -35.82 13.70
C ALA A 4 28.42 -34.87 12.51
N ALA A 5 27.79 -35.22 11.40
CA ALA A 5 27.52 -34.28 10.33
C ALA A 5 26.51 -33.25 10.86
N VAL A 6 26.99 -32.03 11.11
CA VAL A 6 26.14 -30.87 11.39
C VAL A 6 25.45 -30.52 10.07
N LEU A 7 24.22 -30.99 9.92
CA LEU A 7 23.29 -30.45 8.92
C LEU A 7 23.00 -29.00 9.36
N LEU A 8 23.57 -28.04 8.62
CA LEU A 8 23.14 -26.65 8.65
C LEU A 8 21.68 -26.62 8.16
N SER A 9 20.75 -26.67 9.10
CA SER A 9 19.34 -26.38 8.84
C SER A 9 19.25 -24.93 8.38
N GLY A 10 18.88 -24.73 7.12
CA GLY A 10 18.63 -23.41 6.53
C GLY A 10 17.61 -22.65 7.37
N LEU A 11 18.00 -21.46 7.81
CA LEU A 11 17.14 -20.52 8.49
C LEU A 11 16.09 -20.04 7.48
N ALA A 12 14.84 -20.38 7.74
CA ALA A 12 13.69 -19.76 7.10
C ALA A 12 13.61 -18.31 7.60
N ASN A 13 14.02 -17.36 6.75
CA ASN A 13 13.95 -15.93 7.04
C ASN A 13 12.48 -15.46 6.97
N ALA A 14 12.11 -14.54 7.86
CA ALA A 14 10.80 -13.91 7.87
C ALA A 14 10.55 -13.10 6.59
N GLN A 15 9.27 -12.91 6.25
CA GLN A 15 8.74 -12.61 4.90
C GLN A 15 9.10 -11.24 4.28
N THR A 16 9.39 -10.24 5.09
CA THR A 16 9.96 -8.94 4.71
C THR A 16 11.38 -8.88 5.24
N PHE A 17 12.28 -9.47 4.47
CA PHE A 17 13.69 -9.53 4.81
C PHE A 17 14.49 -8.79 3.77
N THR A 18 15.60 -8.27 4.26
CA THR A 18 16.66 -7.71 3.46
C THR A 18 17.92 -8.52 3.74
N ASP A 19 18.63 -8.92 2.68
CA ASP A 19 19.96 -9.53 2.84
C ASP A 19 20.97 -8.50 3.38
N CYS A 20 20.69 -7.22 3.15
CA CYS A 20 21.52 -6.12 3.57
C CYS A 20 20.68 -4.90 3.97
N ASN A 21 20.48 -4.70 5.27
CA ASN A 21 19.83 -3.49 5.77
C ASN A 21 20.79 -2.28 5.72
N PRO A 22 20.54 -1.27 4.88
CA PRO A 22 21.42 -0.12 4.70
C PRO A 22 21.36 0.87 5.87
N THR A 23 20.45 0.71 6.83
CA THR A 23 20.46 1.47 8.09
C THR A 23 21.40 0.89 9.15
N GLU A 24 21.89 -0.34 8.93
CA GLU A 24 22.77 -1.04 9.86
C GLU A 24 24.21 -1.16 9.33
N LYS A 25 24.38 -1.24 8.01
CA LYS A 25 25.68 -1.46 7.34
C LYS A 25 25.67 -0.90 5.92
N THR A 26 26.84 -0.78 5.31
CA THR A 26 26.94 -0.44 3.88
C THR A 26 26.53 -1.62 3.02
N CYS A 27 25.67 -1.36 2.03
CA CYS A 27 25.12 -2.36 1.11
C CYS A 27 25.54 -2.08 -0.34
N PRO A 28 25.48 -3.09 -1.22
CA PRO A 28 25.61 -2.89 -2.66
C PRO A 28 24.59 -1.88 -3.18
N SER A 29 24.86 -1.29 -4.35
CA SER A 29 23.89 -0.41 -4.99
C SER A 29 22.75 -1.20 -5.62
N ASP A 30 21.56 -0.66 -5.52
CA ASP A 30 20.34 -1.22 -6.06
C ASP A 30 20.24 -0.96 -7.56
N PRO A 31 20.06 -1.99 -8.41
CA PRO A 31 19.88 -1.76 -9.83
C PRO A 31 18.55 -1.04 -10.09
N ALA A 32 18.61 0.12 -10.73
CA ALA A 32 17.45 0.96 -10.98
C ALA A 32 16.72 0.58 -12.27
N LEU A 33 15.41 0.83 -12.31
CA LEU A 33 14.59 0.68 -13.50
C LEU A 33 14.83 1.86 -14.47
N GLY A 34 14.91 3.08 -13.94
CA GLY A 34 15.43 4.26 -14.64
C GLY A 34 14.51 4.88 -15.69
N GLY A 35 13.26 4.43 -15.81
CA GLY A 35 12.32 4.89 -16.83
C GLY A 35 10.94 4.27 -16.70
N LEU A 36 10.30 4.00 -17.85
CA LEU A 36 9.00 3.35 -17.92
C LEU A 36 9.16 1.87 -18.25
N GLN A 37 8.55 0.99 -17.46
CA GLN A 37 8.39 -0.41 -17.76
C GLN A 37 6.91 -0.75 -17.85
N VAL A 38 6.50 -1.38 -18.96
CA VAL A 38 5.16 -1.95 -19.12
C VAL A 38 5.32 -3.46 -19.23
N THR A 39 4.58 -4.20 -18.40
CA THR A 39 4.51 -5.67 -18.47
C THR A 39 3.08 -6.07 -18.74
N ASP A 40 2.84 -6.74 -19.87
CA ASP A 40 1.56 -7.40 -20.19
C ASP A 40 1.72 -8.90 -19.95
N PHE A 41 1.14 -9.40 -18.86
CA PHE A 41 1.23 -10.82 -18.52
C PHE A 41 0.29 -11.70 -19.34
N THR A 42 -0.62 -11.11 -20.13
CA THR A 42 -1.41 -11.87 -21.11
C THR A 42 -0.56 -12.32 -22.29
N ALA A 43 0.59 -11.67 -22.52
CA ALA A 43 1.60 -12.11 -23.48
C ALA A 43 2.52 -13.22 -22.92
N GLY A 44 2.36 -13.61 -21.66
CA GLY A 44 3.15 -14.65 -21.00
C GLY A 44 4.21 -14.10 -20.04
N LYS A 45 5.26 -14.90 -19.82
CA LYS A 45 6.37 -14.56 -18.91
C LYS A 45 7.14 -13.34 -19.42
N SER A 46 7.53 -12.47 -18.48
CA SER A 46 8.45 -11.34 -18.70
C SER A 46 9.77 -11.57 -17.95
N ASP A 47 10.88 -11.19 -18.57
CA ASP A 47 12.23 -11.30 -17.97
C ASP A 47 12.52 -10.23 -16.92
N ASN A 48 11.66 -9.23 -16.77
CA ASN A 48 11.81 -8.19 -15.76
C ASN A 48 11.43 -8.68 -14.34
N TRP A 49 10.85 -9.87 -14.23
CA TRP A 49 10.31 -10.43 -12.99
C TRP A 49 11.01 -11.74 -12.62
N GLU A 50 11.45 -11.82 -11.37
CA GLU A 50 12.11 -12.97 -10.77
C GLU A 50 11.11 -13.73 -9.91
N LEU A 51 11.20 -15.06 -9.92
CA LEU A 51 10.35 -15.92 -9.10
C LEU A 51 11.06 -16.15 -7.76
N ALA A 52 10.32 -16.03 -6.66
CA ALA A 52 10.82 -16.45 -5.37
C ALA A 52 11.01 -17.97 -5.32
N ASP A 53 11.87 -18.44 -4.41
CA ASP A 53 12.11 -19.86 -4.20
C ASP A 53 10.80 -20.62 -3.94
N GLY A 54 10.64 -21.77 -4.60
CA GLY A 54 9.42 -22.58 -4.50
C GLY A 54 8.21 -22.05 -5.28
N THR A 55 8.33 -20.91 -5.96
CA THR A 55 7.26 -20.38 -6.82
C THR A 55 7.25 -21.06 -8.18
N THR A 56 6.06 -21.45 -8.63
CA THR A 56 5.77 -21.74 -10.04
C THR A 56 4.61 -20.87 -10.46
N LEU A 57 4.74 -20.19 -11.60
CA LEU A 57 3.72 -19.29 -12.13
C LEU A 57 3.24 -19.78 -13.50
N THR A 58 1.94 -19.69 -13.73
CA THR A 58 1.33 -19.93 -15.03
C THR A 58 0.73 -18.63 -15.57
N TYR A 59 0.56 -18.55 -16.89
CA TYR A 59 0.07 -17.35 -17.57
C TYR A 59 -1.09 -17.73 -18.46
N ASP A 60 -2.19 -16.99 -18.33
CA ASP A 60 -3.37 -17.10 -19.20
C ASP A 60 -3.41 -15.93 -20.18
N ASN A 61 -3.77 -16.20 -21.43
CA ASN A 61 -3.78 -15.20 -22.50
C ASN A 61 -4.87 -14.12 -22.35
N SER A 62 -5.77 -14.24 -21.36
CA SER A 62 -6.83 -13.28 -21.07
C SER A 62 -6.76 -12.70 -19.65
N LEU A 63 -6.31 -13.51 -18.69
CA LEU A 63 -6.26 -13.17 -17.27
C LEU A 63 -4.86 -12.79 -16.78
N GLY A 64 -3.80 -13.09 -17.55
CA GLY A 64 -2.42 -12.77 -17.21
C GLY A 64 -1.77 -13.77 -16.25
N ALA A 65 -0.91 -13.28 -15.36
CA ALA A 65 -0.17 -14.09 -14.40
C ALA A 65 -1.12 -14.68 -13.35
N GLN A 66 -0.95 -15.97 -13.03
CA GLN A 66 -1.81 -16.72 -12.11
C GLN A 66 -1.04 -17.17 -10.87
N PHE A 67 -1.36 -16.57 -9.74
CA PHE A 67 -0.82 -16.88 -8.42
C PHE A 67 -1.77 -17.85 -7.73
N VAL A 68 -1.53 -19.15 -7.94
CA VAL A 68 -2.44 -20.23 -7.51
C VAL A 68 -2.10 -20.76 -6.12
N ILE A 69 -3.10 -20.83 -5.26
CA ILE A 69 -3.06 -21.48 -3.95
C ILE A 69 -3.91 -22.75 -4.00
N SER A 70 -3.27 -23.91 -3.92
CA SER A 70 -3.94 -25.22 -3.84
C SER A 70 -3.70 -25.93 -2.51
N THR A 71 -2.62 -25.60 -1.81
CA THR A 71 -2.25 -26.21 -0.52
C THR A 71 -1.85 -25.14 0.49
N LYS A 72 -1.85 -25.54 1.77
CA LYS A 72 -1.50 -24.66 2.90
C LYS A 72 -0.09 -24.07 2.90
N THR A 73 0.79 -24.57 2.03
CA THR A 73 2.18 -24.10 1.93
C THR A 73 2.44 -23.37 0.61
N ASN A 74 1.42 -23.20 -0.24
CA ASN A 74 1.59 -22.40 -1.44
C ASN A 74 1.64 -20.93 -1.09
N ALA A 75 2.54 -20.22 -1.78
CA ALA A 75 2.62 -18.77 -1.73
C ALA A 75 3.43 -18.23 -2.92
N PRO A 76 2.90 -18.42 -4.15
CA PRO A 76 3.58 -17.98 -5.36
C PRO A 76 3.85 -16.47 -5.30
N THR A 77 5.10 -16.11 -5.55
CA THR A 77 5.60 -14.75 -5.40
C THR A 77 6.57 -14.41 -6.53
N ILE A 78 6.40 -13.23 -7.11
CA ILE A 78 7.39 -12.64 -8.03
C ILE A 78 7.81 -11.25 -7.57
N SER A 79 9.03 -10.85 -7.93
CA SER A 79 9.57 -9.52 -7.68
C SER A 79 10.14 -8.93 -8.95
N ASN A 80 10.07 -7.61 -9.10
CA ASN A 80 10.79 -6.92 -10.16
C ASN A 80 12.29 -6.99 -9.88
N SER A 81 13.07 -7.27 -10.92
CA SER A 81 14.53 -7.32 -10.86
C SER A 81 15.18 -5.96 -10.54
N LYS A 82 14.44 -4.86 -10.70
CA LYS A 82 14.89 -3.48 -10.52
C LYS A 82 14.10 -2.73 -9.45
N TYR A 83 14.77 -1.77 -8.82
CA TYR A 83 14.17 -0.82 -7.89
C TYR A 83 13.71 0.42 -8.64
N ILE A 84 12.72 1.10 -8.05
CA ILE A 84 12.32 2.46 -8.40
C ILE A 84 12.56 3.38 -7.22
N PHE A 85 12.80 4.66 -7.48
CA PHE A 85 12.94 5.64 -6.41
C PHE A 85 11.96 6.79 -6.61
N PHE A 86 10.86 6.73 -5.85
CA PHE A 86 9.61 7.38 -6.19
C PHE A 86 9.07 6.94 -7.56
N GLY A 87 7.79 7.13 -7.81
CA GLY A 87 7.21 6.66 -9.06
C GLY A 87 5.71 6.61 -9.09
N SER A 88 5.20 6.16 -10.22
CA SER A 88 3.81 5.72 -10.36
C SER A 88 3.78 4.26 -10.77
N ILE A 89 2.92 3.50 -10.12
CA ILE A 89 2.81 2.05 -10.30
C ILE A 89 1.34 1.73 -10.48
N GLU A 90 0.98 1.27 -11.67
CA GLU A 90 -0.37 0.82 -12.01
C GLU A 90 -0.36 -0.71 -12.11
N VAL A 91 -1.31 -1.37 -11.46
CA VAL A 91 -1.54 -2.82 -11.57
C VAL A 91 -3.01 -3.11 -11.84
N TRP A 92 -3.26 -3.91 -12.88
CA TRP A 92 -4.57 -4.47 -13.15
C TRP A 92 -4.69 -5.84 -12.52
N ALA A 93 -5.45 -5.92 -11.44
CA ALA A 93 -5.52 -7.09 -10.57
C ALA A 93 -6.97 -7.55 -10.33
N ARG A 94 -7.15 -8.87 -10.20
CA ARG A 94 -8.35 -9.51 -9.67
C ARG A 94 -7.93 -10.43 -8.53
N ALA A 95 -8.40 -10.13 -7.33
CA ALA A 95 -8.02 -10.78 -6.08
C ALA A 95 -8.37 -12.28 -6.06
N SER A 96 -7.62 -13.03 -5.26
CA SER A 96 -7.95 -14.43 -4.98
C SER A 96 -9.18 -14.54 -4.07
N PRO A 97 -10.14 -15.43 -4.36
CA PRO A 97 -11.19 -15.79 -3.41
C PRO A 97 -10.63 -16.62 -2.25
N GLY A 98 -11.44 -16.75 -1.20
CA GLY A 98 -11.26 -17.75 -0.14
C GLY A 98 -10.89 -17.12 1.19
N THR A 99 -11.65 -17.47 2.23
CA THR A 99 -11.30 -17.13 3.62
C THR A 99 -9.87 -17.57 3.93
N GLY A 100 -9.08 -16.73 4.62
CA GLY A 100 -7.70 -17.05 4.96
C GLY A 100 -6.71 -17.00 3.79
N ILE A 101 -7.15 -16.66 2.57
CA ILE A 101 -6.29 -16.46 1.40
C ILE A 101 -6.07 -14.97 1.18
N VAL A 102 -4.83 -14.59 0.94
CA VAL A 102 -4.42 -13.20 0.76
C VAL A 102 -3.81 -13.04 -0.63
N SER A 103 -4.11 -11.92 -1.28
CA SER A 103 -3.39 -11.46 -2.47
C SER A 103 -2.69 -10.16 -2.12
N SER A 104 -1.47 -9.98 -2.63
CA SER A 104 -0.59 -8.88 -2.19
C SER A 104 0.09 -8.24 -3.39
N PHE A 105 0.18 -6.91 -3.35
CA PHE A 105 1.02 -6.12 -4.24
C PHE A 105 1.78 -5.08 -3.41
N ILE A 106 3.10 -5.15 -3.43
CA ILE A 106 3.95 -4.47 -2.44
C ILE A 106 5.10 -3.75 -3.13
N LEU A 107 5.39 -2.55 -2.68
CA LEU A 107 6.69 -1.92 -2.85
C LEU A 107 7.47 -2.09 -1.56
N GLU A 108 8.68 -2.63 -1.64
CA GLU A 108 9.52 -2.85 -0.45
C GLU A 108 10.98 -2.50 -0.75
N SER A 109 11.61 -1.79 0.19
CA SER A 109 13.02 -1.37 0.13
C SER A 109 13.93 -2.28 0.95
N ASP A 110 15.24 -2.12 0.75
CA ASP A 110 16.24 -2.85 1.51
C ASP A 110 16.33 -2.40 2.98
N ASP A 111 15.81 -1.23 3.36
CA ASP A 111 15.62 -0.83 4.76
C ASP A 111 14.22 -1.06 5.30
N LEU A 112 13.36 -1.77 4.55
CA LEU A 112 12.01 -2.15 4.96
C LEU A 112 11.03 -0.95 5.10
N ASP A 113 11.26 0.14 4.36
CA ASP A 113 10.15 0.97 3.91
C ASP A 113 9.23 0.14 2.98
N GLU A 114 7.92 0.25 3.15
CA GLU A 114 6.89 -0.56 2.49
C GLU A 114 5.65 0.26 2.12
N ILE A 115 5.06 0.00 0.95
CA ILE A 115 3.74 0.48 0.52
C ILE A 115 3.00 -0.70 -0.12
N ASP A 116 1.78 -0.99 0.31
CA ASP A 116 1.09 -2.19 -0.13
C ASP A 116 -0.39 -2.00 -0.49
N TRP A 117 -0.89 -3.00 -1.21
CA TRP A 117 -2.29 -3.38 -1.35
C TRP A 117 -2.45 -4.84 -0.94
N GLU A 118 -3.37 -5.11 -0.03
CA GLU A 118 -3.71 -6.47 0.42
C GLU A 118 -5.20 -6.75 0.19
N TRP A 119 -5.49 -7.79 -0.59
CA TRP A 119 -6.85 -8.29 -0.77
C TRP A 119 -7.05 -9.54 0.06
N LEU A 120 -8.04 -9.50 0.93
CA LEU A 120 -8.43 -10.63 1.76
C LEU A 120 -9.56 -11.38 1.06
N GLY A 121 -9.33 -12.64 0.71
CA GLY A 121 -10.30 -13.46 -0.02
C GLY A 121 -11.61 -13.75 0.72
N ALA A 122 -11.69 -13.35 2.01
CA ALA A 122 -12.91 -13.34 2.81
C ALA A 122 -13.87 -12.18 2.45
N TYR A 123 -13.37 -11.09 1.87
CA TYR A 123 -14.11 -9.85 1.64
C TYR A 123 -14.12 -9.47 0.16
N ASN A 124 -15.30 -9.21 -0.39
CA ASN A 124 -15.50 -8.91 -1.81
C ASN A 124 -16.08 -7.50 -2.05
N ASN A 125 -15.76 -6.57 -1.14
CA ASN A 125 -16.30 -5.22 -1.13
C ASN A 125 -15.27 -4.16 -0.72
N GLU A 126 -14.02 -4.56 -0.46
CA GLU A 126 -12.94 -3.71 0.03
C GLU A 126 -11.58 -4.30 -0.32
N VAL A 127 -10.55 -3.47 -0.18
CA VAL A 127 -9.13 -3.82 -0.26
C VAL A 127 -8.44 -3.06 0.86
N GLU A 128 -7.39 -3.62 1.46
CA GLU A 128 -6.54 -2.91 2.40
C GLU A 128 -5.42 -2.20 1.65
N ASN A 129 -5.10 -0.98 2.07
CA ASN A 129 -3.79 -0.40 1.81
C ASN A 129 -3.08 -0.11 3.14
N ASN A 130 -1.76 -0.27 3.14
CA ASN A 130 -0.93 -0.08 4.32
C ASN A 130 0.43 0.51 3.91
N PHE A 131 1.22 0.87 4.92
CA PHE A 131 2.59 1.32 4.72
C PHE A 131 3.45 1.07 5.95
N PHE A 132 4.73 0.85 5.73
CA PHE A 132 5.74 0.76 6.78
C PHE A 132 6.94 1.63 6.48
N GLY A 133 7.55 2.16 7.54
CA GLY A 133 8.80 2.88 7.44
C GLY A 133 9.85 2.19 8.27
N LYS A 134 10.98 1.84 7.66
CA LYS A 134 12.15 1.25 8.31
C LYS A 134 11.84 -0.01 9.11
N GLY A 135 10.89 -0.82 8.65
CA GLY A 135 10.45 -2.02 9.36
C GLY A 135 9.76 -1.74 10.69
N ASN A 136 9.34 -0.50 10.96
CA ASN A 136 8.75 -0.13 12.24
C ASN A 136 7.34 -0.71 12.37
N THR A 137 7.20 -1.71 13.25
CA THR A 137 5.95 -2.37 13.61
C THR A 137 5.49 -2.01 15.02
N THR A 138 5.91 -0.87 15.57
CA THR A 138 5.50 -0.49 16.95
C THR A 138 3.98 -0.27 17.07
N THR A 139 3.30 0.10 15.98
CA THR A 139 1.84 0.30 15.91
C THR A 139 1.22 -0.31 14.64
N TYR A 140 -0.08 -0.62 14.69
CA TYR A 140 -0.87 -1.21 13.58
C TYR A 140 -2.02 -0.31 13.13
N ASN A 141 -1.86 1.00 13.25
CA ASN A 141 -2.88 2.01 12.94
C ASN A 141 -2.78 2.58 11.51
N ARG A 142 -2.12 1.85 10.60
CA ARG A 142 -1.75 2.33 9.27
C ARG A 142 -2.58 1.73 8.14
N ALA A 143 -3.28 0.62 8.41
CA ALA A 143 -4.22 0.02 7.48
C ALA A 143 -5.45 0.91 7.27
N GLU A 144 -5.87 1.07 6.02
CA GLU A 144 -7.17 1.62 5.64
C GLU A 144 -7.85 0.69 4.62
N TYR A 145 -9.17 0.58 4.70
CA TYR A 145 -9.98 -0.33 3.87
C TYR A 145 -10.94 0.44 2.96
N PRO A 146 -10.45 1.07 1.87
CA PRO A 146 -11.34 1.68 0.89
C PRO A 146 -12.27 0.65 0.25
N ALA A 147 -13.51 1.08 0.01
CA ALA A 147 -14.49 0.26 -0.69
C ALA A 147 -14.11 0.06 -2.16
N VAL A 148 -14.25 -1.17 -2.64
CA VAL A 148 -14.13 -1.55 -4.05
C VAL A 148 -15.19 -2.60 -4.36
N ALA A 149 -15.92 -2.44 -5.46
CA ALA A 149 -16.98 -3.37 -5.80
C ALA A 149 -16.39 -4.64 -6.41
N THR A 150 -16.63 -5.80 -5.77
CA THR A 150 -16.32 -7.13 -6.32
C THR A 150 -14.86 -7.37 -6.76
N PRO A 151 -13.83 -7.01 -5.97
CA PRO A 151 -12.41 -7.16 -6.34
C PRO A 151 -11.96 -8.61 -6.59
N ILE A 152 -12.73 -9.60 -6.13
CA ILE A 152 -12.48 -11.03 -6.37
C ILE A 152 -13.06 -11.49 -7.72
N ASP A 153 -14.12 -10.84 -8.20
CA ASP A 153 -14.83 -11.24 -9.42
C ASP A 153 -14.33 -10.49 -10.65
N THR A 154 -13.95 -9.22 -10.49
CA THR A 154 -13.58 -8.31 -11.58
C THR A 154 -12.17 -7.76 -11.44
N PHE A 155 -11.56 -7.44 -12.58
CA PHE A 155 -10.31 -6.68 -12.59
C PHE A 155 -10.59 -5.22 -12.25
N HIS A 156 -9.76 -4.67 -11.38
CA HIS A 156 -9.67 -3.24 -11.12
C HIS A 156 -8.26 -2.74 -11.40
N ASN A 157 -8.16 -1.46 -11.69
CA ASN A 157 -6.89 -0.76 -11.73
C ASN A 157 -6.58 -0.23 -10.33
N TYR A 158 -5.47 -0.69 -9.76
CA TYR A 158 -4.91 -0.14 -8.53
C TYR A 158 -3.64 0.61 -8.87
N THR A 159 -3.62 1.91 -8.55
CA THR A 159 -2.45 2.76 -8.83
C THR A 159 -1.91 3.34 -7.52
N ILE A 160 -0.58 3.36 -7.39
CA ILE A 160 0.15 4.08 -6.35
C ILE A 160 0.96 5.20 -7.03
N ASP A 161 0.73 6.45 -6.66
CA ASP A 161 1.62 7.58 -6.97
C ASP A 161 2.41 7.92 -5.71
N TRP A 162 3.73 7.75 -5.76
CA TRP A 162 4.62 7.86 -4.62
C TRP A 162 5.71 8.87 -4.91
N THR A 163 5.80 9.89 -4.07
CA THR A 163 6.74 11.03 -4.20
C THR A 163 7.37 11.34 -2.86
N SER A 164 8.39 12.20 -2.81
CA SER A 164 8.97 12.64 -1.54
C SER A 164 8.00 13.43 -0.64
N GLU A 165 6.88 13.92 -1.18
CA GLU A 165 5.91 14.73 -0.45
C GLU A 165 4.69 13.93 0.01
N ARG A 166 4.31 12.88 -0.72
CA ARG A 166 3.08 12.12 -0.50
C ARG A 166 3.03 10.81 -1.26
N THR A 167 2.23 9.89 -0.74
CA THR A 167 1.76 8.67 -1.41
C THR A 167 0.26 8.77 -1.61
N ILE A 168 -0.23 8.51 -2.82
CA ILE A 168 -1.66 8.46 -3.13
C ILE A 168 -1.98 7.08 -3.69
N TRP A 169 -3.03 6.48 -3.14
CA TRP A 169 -3.60 5.23 -3.64
C TRP A 169 -4.86 5.54 -4.44
N TYR A 170 -4.98 4.89 -5.59
CA TYR A 170 -6.12 5.03 -6.49
C TYR A 170 -6.74 3.66 -6.79
N ILE A 171 -8.06 3.66 -6.95
CA ILE A 171 -8.83 2.53 -7.49
C ILE A 171 -9.61 3.05 -8.70
N ASP A 172 -9.42 2.44 -9.87
CA ASP A 172 -10.05 2.81 -11.13
C ASP A 172 -9.92 4.32 -11.46
N GLY A 173 -8.76 4.89 -11.13
CA GLY A 173 -8.44 6.30 -11.35
C GLY A 173 -8.99 7.27 -10.30
N ALA A 174 -9.77 6.81 -9.33
CA ALA A 174 -10.24 7.62 -8.20
C ALA A 174 -9.27 7.52 -7.02
N ALA A 175 -8.81 8.66 -6.49
CA ALA A 175 -7.97 8.69 -5.29
C ALA A 175 -8.80 8.23 -4.07
N VAL A 176 -8.32 7.22 -3.36
CA VAL A 176 -9.00 6.65 -2.19
C VAL A 176 -8.24 6.90 -0.88
N ARG A 177 -6.94 7.18 -0.95
CA ARG A 177 -6.11 7.56 0.21
C ARG A 177 -4.99 8.50 -0.20
N THR A 178 -4.62 9.42 0.69
CA THR A 178 -3.40 10.23 0.57
C THR A 178 -2.66 10.24 1.90
N LEU A 179 -1.43 9.73 1.90
CA LEU A 179 -0.48 9.86 3.01
C LEU A 179 0.49 10.99 2.67
N LYS A 180 0.54 12.02 3.51
CA LYS A 180 1.57 13.07 3.39
C LYS A 180 2.84 12.65 4.11
N TYR A 181 3.99 13.15 3.66
CA TYR A 181 5.28 12.94 4.32
C TYR A 181 5.22 13.28 5.82
N ASP A 182 4.60 14.41 6.17
CA ASP A 182 4.53 14.92 7.55
C ASP A 182 3.35 14.38 8.37
N ASP A 183 2.63 13.38 7.87
CA ASP A 183 1.49 12.78 8.56
C ASP A 183 1.88 12.21 9.93
N ALA A 184 0.97 12.28 10.89
CA ALA A 184 1.18 11.73 12.22
C ALA A 184 1.39 10.22 12.19
N LEU A 185 0.72 9.49 11.29
CA LEU A 185 0.92 8.05 11.08
C LEU A 185 2.31 7.73 10.52
N ALA A 186 2.89 8.67 9.77
CA ALA A 186 4.28 8.61 9.29
C ALA A 186 5.30 9.19 10.29
N LEU A 187 4.87 9.51 11.52
CA LEU A 187 5.69 10.09 12.58
C LEU A 187 6.42 11.37 12.15
N GLY A 188 5.75 12.22 11.36
CA GLY A 188 6.33 13.45 10.82
C GLY A 188 7.48 13.19 9.82
N GLY A 189 7.39 12.10 9.06
CA GLY A 189 8.33 11.72 8.01
C GLY A 189 9.32 10.62 8.39
N LYS A 190 9.42 10.25 9.67
CA LYS A 190 10.36 9.21 10.13
C LYS A 190 9.98 7.82 9.63
N ASN A 191 8.67 7.56 9.53
CA ASN A 191 8.12 6.31 9.01
C ASN A 191 7.49 6.49 7.61
N TYR A 192 7.72 7.62 6.95
CA TYR A 192 7.25 7.78 5.56
C TYR A 192 8.13 6.93 4.63
N PRO A 193 7.56 6.07 3.77
CA PRO A 193 8.32 5.30 2.79
C PRO A 193 9.05 6.22 1.82
N GLN A 194 10.37 6.13 1.76
CA GLN A 194 11.19 7.17 1.16
C GLN A 194 12.52 6.67 0.60
N THR A 195 12.71 5.36 0.46
CA THR A 195 13.94 4.76 -0.06
C THR A 195 13.62 3.86 -1.26
N PRO A 196 14.57 3.54 -2.15
CA PRO A 196 14.30 2.78 -3.36
C PRO A 196 13.61 1.46 -3.06
N MET A 197 12.53 1.15 -3.79
CA MET A 197 11.71 -0.05 -3.57
C MET A 197 11.62 -0.92 -4.81
N LYS A 198 11.64 -2.23 -4.61
CA LYS A 198 11.23 -3.21 -5.62
C LYS A 198 9.73 -3.44 -5.52
N VAL A 199 9.10 -3.68 -6.67
CA VAL A 199 7.72 -4.17 -6.72
C VAL A 199 7.72 -5.68 -6.52
N LYS A 200 6.90 -6.19 -5.62
CA LYS A 200 6.63 -7.60 -5.36
C LYS A 200 5.13 -7.86 -5.48
N MET A 201 4.74 -9.04 -5.94
CA MET A 201 3.33 -9.44 -5.94
C MET A 201 3.18 -10.96 -5.80
N GLY A 202 2.07 -11.38 -5.22
CA GLY A 202 1.86 -12.77 -4.91
C GLY A 202 0.51 -13.06 -4.28
N SER A 203 0.28 -14.33 -3.98
CA SER A 203 -0.82 -14.77 -3.12
C SER A 203 -0.27 -15.73 -2.09
N TRP A 204 -0.91 -15.81 -0.93
CA TRP A 204 -0.44 -16.62 0.19
C TRP A 204 -1.58 -16.99 1.15
N VAL A 205 -1.25 -17.87 2.09
CA VAL A 205 -2.20 -18.40 3.08
C VAL A 205 -2.01 -17.65 4.39
N GLY A 206 -2.88 -16.67 4.66
CA GLY A 206 -2.92 -15.91 5.91
C GLY A 206 -3.33 -16.76 7.12
N CYS A 207 -4.24 -17.71 6.91
CA CYS A 207 -4.65 -18.64 7.96
C CYS A 207 -4.80 -20.06 7.44
N ALA A 208 -3.83 -20.93 7.77
CA ALA A 208 -3.74 -22.26 7.17
C ALA A 208 -4.86 -23.22 7.59
N ASP A 209 -5.31 -23.18 8.83
CA ASP A 209 -6.32 -24.10 9.36
C ASP A 209 -6.89 -23.61 10.69
N THR A 210 -7.85 -24.36 11.24
CA THR A 210 -8.42 -24.06 12.55
C THR A 210 -7.38 -24.07 13.67
N ALA A 211 -6.33 -24.88 13.59
CA ALA A 211 -5.30 -24.88 14.62
C ALA A 211 -4.54 -23.53 14.63
N ALA A 212 -4.25 -22.98 13.45
CA ALA A 212 -3.64 -21.66 13.29
C ALA A 212 -4.49 -20.54 13.92
N THR A 213 -5.83 -20.64 13.91
CA THR A 213 -6.70 -19.64 14.57
C THR A 213 -6.57 -19.58 16.08
N THR A 214 -6.02 -20.63 16.70
CA THR A 214 -5.86 -20.74 18.17
C THR A 214 -4.41 -20.67 18.62
N ASN A 215 -3.46 -20.64 17.67
CA ASN A 215 -2.05 -20.48 17.99
C ASN A 215 -1.75 -18.99 18.21
N PRO A 216 -1.26 -18.58 19.39
CA PRO A 216 -0.99 -17.17 19.68
C PRO A 216 -0.04 -16.48 18.70
N SER A 217 0.80 -17.23 17.98
CA SER A 217 1.75 -16.67 17.01
C SER A 217 1.14 -16.38 15.63
N THR A 218 -0.06 -16.91 15.36
CA THR A 218 -0.76 -16.76 14.06
C THR A 218 -2.19 -16.28 14.23
N GLN A 219 -2.68 -16.17 15.48
CA GLN A 219 -4.05 -15.84 15.78
C GLN A 219 -4.45 -14.50 15.17
N GLY A 220 -3.65 -13.44 15.36
CA GLY A 220 -4.00 -12.12 14.83
C GLY A 220 -4.01 -12.09 13.30
N THR A 221 -3.02 -12.72 12.65
CA THR A 221 -3.01 -12.87 11.17
C THR A 221 -4.22 -13.67 10.68
N CYS A 222 -4.63 -14.69 11.43
CA CYS A 222 -5.83 -15.46 11.13
C CYS A 222 -7.11 -14.63 11.28
N GLU A 223 -7.22 -13.81 12.33
CA GLU A 223 -8.34 -12.91 12.56
C GLU A 223 -8.43 -11.86 11.43
N TRP A 224 -7.30 -11.25 11.09
CA TRP A 224 -7.17 -10.31 9.98
C TRP A 224 -7.57 -10.93 8.64
N ALA A 225 -7.05 -12.11 8.31
CA ALA A 225 -7.36 -12.81 7.06
C ALA A 225 -8.80 -13.36 6.97
N GLY A 226 -9.63 -13.12 8.00
CA GLY A 226 -11.04 -13.50 8.06
C GLY A 226 -11.29 -14.94 8.52
N GLY A 227 -10.28 -15.63 9.03
CA GLY A 227 -10.35 -16.99 9.56
C GLY A 227 -9.65 -18.05 8.70
N ALA A 228 -9.83 -19.32 9.09
CA ALA A 228 -9.14 -20.46 8.48
C ALA A 228 -9.53 -20.70 7.00
N ALA A 229 -8.52 -21.01 6.18
CA ALA A 229 -8.72 -21.43 4.81
C ALA A 229 -9.35 -22.82 4.68
N ASP A 230 -10.22 -22.95 3.67
CA ASP A 230 -10.89 -24.19 3.30
C ASP A 230 -10.38 -24.67 1.94
N PHE A 231 -9.25 -25.37 1.91
CA PHE A 231 -8.63 -25.84 0.68
C PHE A 231 -9.49 -26.80 -0.14
N THR A 232 -10.61 -27.31 0.39
CA THR A 232 -11.57 -28.10 -0.41
C THR A 232 -12.33 -27.25 -1.43
N LYS A 233 -12.33 -25.92 -1.25
CA LYS A 233 -12.90 -24.93 -2.18
C LYS A 233 -11.87 -24.36 -3.15
N GLY A 234 -10.62 -24.81 -3.07
CA GLY A 234 -9.57 -24.40 -4.00
C GLY A 234 -9.70 -25.07 -5.38
N PRO A 235 -8.79 -24.75 -6.31
CA PRO A 235 -7.71 -23.78 -6.13
C PRO A 235 -8.22 -22.34 -6.05
N PHE A 236 -7.52 -21.53 -5.27
CA PHE A 236 -7.73 -20.09 -5.21
C PHE A 236 -6.70 -19.41 -6.10
N THR A 237 -7.07 -18.36 -6.84
CA THR A 237 -6.14 -17.76 -7.80
C THR A 237 -6.28 -16.25 -7.82
N PHE A 238 -5.16 -15.59 -7.52
CA PHE A 238 -4.97 -14.17 -7.77
C PHE A 238 -4.45 -13.97 -9.19
N TYR A 239 -5.03 -13.00 -9.90
CA TYR A 239 -4.70 -12.71 -11.29
C TYR A 239 -4.13 -11.31 -11.43
N VAL A 240 -3.01 -11.18 -12.14
CA VAL A 240 -2.44 -9.89 -12.53
C VAL A 240 -2.32 -9.83 -14.04
N LYS A 241 -3.06 -8.91 -14.65
CA LYS A 241 -3.15 -8.78 -16.10
C LYS A 241 -1.98 -7.99 -16.67
N ASN A 242 -1.74 -6.80 -16.12
CA ASN A 242 -0.65 -5.94 -16.55
C ASN A 242 -0.17 -5.06 -15.40
N VAL A 243 1.09 -4.62 -15.52
CA VAL A 243 1.75 -3.72 -14.57
C VAL A 243 2.50 -2.66 -15.35
N THR A 244 2.25 -1.39 -15.03
CA THR A 244 3.01 -0.25 -15.56
C THR A 244 3.75 0.42 -14.41
N ILE A 245 5.07 0.55 -14.54
CA ILE A 245 5.95 1.14 -13.53
C ILE A 245 6.68 2.31 -14.18
N GLN A 246 6.47 3.50 -13.65
CA GLN A 246 7.24 4.68 -13.97
C GLN A 246 8.15 5.01 -12.80
N ASP A 247 9.46 4.89 -13.01
CA ASP A 247 10.48 5.30 -12.06
C ASP A 247 10.75 6.81 -12.19
N TYR A 248 10.63 7.55 -11.09
CA TYR A 248 10.93 8.99 -11.06
C TYR A 248 12.41 9.29 -10.78
N GLY A 249 13.18 8.30 -10.31
CA GLY A 249 14.58 8.47 -9.92
C GLY A 249 15.56 8.61 -11.09
N CYS A 250 15.18 8.19 -12.31
CA CYS A 250 15.97 8.38 -13.54
C CYS A 250 17.45 7.98 -13.39
N ALA A 251 17.69 6.74 -12.97
CA ALA A 251 19.03 6.21 -12.70
C ALA A 251 19.25 4.83 -13.34
N THR A 252 20.51 4.38 -13.36
CA THR A 252 20.86 2.96 -13.58
C THR A 252 21.08 2.21 -12.27
N GLU A 253 21.37 2.94 -11.19
CA GLU A 253 21.52 2.40 -9.85
C GLU A 253 21.18 3.44 -8.77
N TYR A 254 20.75 2.96 -7.61
CA TYR A 254 20.55 3.75 -6.39
C TYR A 254 21.51 3.27 -5.29
N THR A 255 22.19 4.20 -4.64
CA THR A 255 23.11 3.89 -3.54
C THR A 255 22.70 4.64 -2.28
N TYR A 256 22.59 3.94 -1.15
CA TYR A 256 22.46 4.57 0.16
C TYR A 256 23.79 5.26 0.51
N GLY A 257 23.79 6.60 0.54
CA GLY A 257 25.01 7.40 0.78
C GLY A 257 25.44 7.46 2.24
N ASP A 258 24.55 7.07 3.17
CA ASP A 258 24.78 6.94 4.60
C ASP A 258 23.80 5.92 5.21
N LEU A 259 23.82 5.76 6.53
CA LEU A 259 22.99 4.79 7.27
C LEU A 259 21.66 5.36 7.79
N THR A 260 21.22 6.52 7.31
CA THR A 260 20.04 7.21 7.88
C THR A 260 18.71 6.64 7.42
N GLY A 261 18.67 5.94 6.28
CA GLY A 261 17.43 5.57 5.59
C GLY A 261 16.61 6.80 5.13
N SER A 262 17.25 7.95 4.98
CA SER A 262 16.62 9.19 4.53
C SER A 262 16.68 9.28 3.01
N TYR A 263 15.63 9.74 2.34
CA TYR A 263 15.65 9.86 0.87
C TYR A 263 16.78 10.77 0.35
N GLN A 264 17.22 11.73 1.16
CA GLN A 264 18.32 12.65 0.84
C GLN A 264 19.70 11.95 0.83
N SER A 265 19.83 10.79 1.48
CA SER A 265 21.07 10.01 1.45
C SER A 265 21.23 9.27 0.13
N ILE A 266 20.12 8.96 -0.56
CA ILE A 266 20.11 8.19 -1.79
C ILE A 266 20.85 8.94 -2.90
N LYS A 267 21.79 8.26 -3.54
CA LYS A 267 22.55 8.73 -4.70
C LYS A 267 22.06 7.99 -5.94
N SER A 268 21.60 8.76 -6.93
CA SER A 268 21.22 8.27 -8.25
C SER A 268 22.39 8.46 -9.22
N SER A 269 22.82 7.39 -9.88
CA SER A 269 23.89 7.43 -10.90
C SER A 269 23.43 6.85 -12.24
N GLY A 270 24.20 7.12 -13.31
CA GLY A 270 24.00 6.57 -14.66
C GLY A 270 22.88 7.19 -15.51
N GLY A 271 22.03 8.04 -14.92
CA GLY A 271 20.96 8.76 -15.64
C GLY A 271 19.84 7.85 -16.14
N CYS A 272 18.86 8.44 -16.84
CA CYS A 272 17.70 7.71 -17.36
C CYS A 272 18.13 6.62 -18.35
N SER A 273 17.74 5.37 -18.07
CA SER A 273 17.81 4.28 -19.04
C SER A 273 16.78 4.57 -20.13
N GLY A 274 17.24 4.89 -21.34
CA GLY A 274 16.47 5.60 -22.36
C GLY A 274 15.12 4.98 -22.75
N GLY A 275 14.05 5.74 -22.53
CA GLY A 275 12.85 5.79 -23.34
C GLY A 275 12.62 7.26 -23.72
N SER A 276 12.60 7.58 -25.01
CA SER A 276 12.56 8.97 -25.49
C SER A 276 11.33 9.74 -25.01
N SER A 277 11.52 10.59 -24.00
CA SER A 277 10.67 11.74 -23.72
C SER A 277 11.58 12.93 -23.47
N LYS A 278 11.83 13.73 -24.52
CA LYS A 278 12.51 15.01 -24.37
C LYS A 278 11.62 15.93 -23.51
N SER A 279 12.12 16.33 -22.35
CA SER A 279 11.71 17.58 -21.71
C SER A 279 12.97 18.35 -21.28
N PRO A 280 12.92 19.70 -21.33
CA PRO A 280 14.09 20.53 -21.54
C PRO A 280 14.95 20.63 -20.29
N SER A 281 16.25 20.46 -20.51
CA SER A 281 17.32 20.83 -19.59
C SER A 281 17.23 22.32 -19.22
N SER A 282 17.04 22.62 -17.94
CA SER A 282 17.40 23.92 -17.37
C SER A 282 18.69 23.77 -16.59
N SER A 283 19.82 24.09 -17.22
CA SER A 283 21.10 24.30 -16.54
C SER A 283 21.70 25.65 -16.92
N SER A 284 21.70 26.57 -15.96
CA SER A 284 22.68 27.64 -15.70
C SER A 284 22.06 28.46 -14.57
N GLY A 285 22.67 28.71 -13.42
CA GLY A 285 24.06 29.04 -13.16
C GLY A 285 24.03 30.25 -12.20
N SER A 286 24.87 30.18 -11.18
CA SER A 286 24.89 30.93 -9.92
C SER A 286 25.19 32.44 -9.97
N SER A 287 24.55 33.17 -9.04
CA SER A 287 24.97 34.39 -8.27
C SER A 287 26.22 35.21 -8.64
N SER A 288 26.10 36.55 -8.69
CA SER A 288 26.72 37.51 -7.74
C SER A 288 26.51 39.02 -8.04
N SER A 289 26.17 39.76 -6.97
CA SER A 289 26.50 41.15 -6.56
C SER A 289 26.31 42.40 -7.46
N SER A 290 25.33 43.22 -7.06
CA SER A 290 25.34 44.67 -6.77
C SER A 290 26.33 45.66 -7.43
N SER A 291 25.77 46.71 -8.04
CA SER A 291 26.23 48.11 -7.85
C SER A 291 25.15 49.13 -8.20
N SER A 292 24.99 50.12 -7.31
CA SER A 292 24.12 51.31 -7.36
C SER A 292 24.60 52.39 -8.34
N GLY A 293 23.66 53.14 -8.93
CA GLY A 293 23.93 54.41 -9.62
C GLY A 293 22.64 55.14 -10.03
N SER A 294 22.48 56.37 -9.57
CA SER A 294 21.24 57.15 -9.50
C SER A 294 20.95 58.05 -10.71
N SER A 295 19.64 58.29 -10.94
CA SER A 295 18.95 59.49 -11.46
C SER A 295 19.27 60.08 -12.86
N SER A 296 18.26 60.14 -13.74
CA SER A 296 17.37 61.33 -13.88
C SER A 296 16.38 61.23 -15.07
N SER A 297 15.10 61.42 -14.73
CA SER A 297 14.04 62.19 -15.40
C SER A 297 13.89 62.23 -16.94
N ALA A 298 12.77 61.69 -17.44
CA ALA A 298 11.80 62.47 -18.24
C ALA A 298 10.49 61.70 -18.43
N SER A 299 9.40 62.35 -18.09
CA SER A 299 7.99 61.94 -18.12
C SER A 299 7.38 62.02 -19.52
N LYS A 300 6.50 61.08 -19.88
CA LYS A 300 5.23 61.33 -20.58
C LYS A 300 4.17 60.27 -20.22
N THR A 301 3.08 60.76 -19.67
CA THR A 301 1.76 60.16 -19.46
C THR A 301 1.04 59.88 -20.79
N VAL A 302 0.32 58.76 -20.91
CA VAL A 302 -1.08 58.69 -21.40
C VAL A 302 -1.76 57.46 -20.79
N SER A 303 -2.99 57.70 -20.31
CA SER A 303 -3.96 56.83 -19.67
C SER A 303 -4.46 55.63 -20.49
N GLY A 304 -5.03 54.63 -19.80
CA GLY A 304 -5.89 53.62 -20.41
C GLY A 304 -6.28 52.48 -19.47
N SER A 305 -7.19 52.75 -18.54
CA SER A 305 -7.92 51.73 -17.78
C SER A 305 -9.01 51.10 -18.66
N THR A 306 -9.18 49.77 -18.64
CA THR A 306 -10.43 49.05 -18.25
C THR A 306 -10.52 47.62 -18.81
N THR A 307 -10.65 46.68 -17.85
CA THR A 307 -11.56 45.52 -17.73
C THR A 307 -11.89 44.57 -18.89
N LEU A 308 -11.97 43.30 -18.45
CA LEU A 308 -12.56 42.10 -19.05
C LEU A 308 -13.89 42.34 -19.79
N ALA A 309 -14.09 41.55 -20.87
CA ALA A 309 -15.41 41.22 -21.38
C ALA A 309 -15.48 39.73 -21.79
N THR A 310 -16.23 38.97 -21.00
CA THR A 310 -16.96 37.75 -21.38
C THR A 310 -18.06 38.11 -22.39
N THR A 311 -18.29 37.27 -23.40
CA THR A 311 -19.54 37.29 -24.17
C THR A 311 -20.09 35.88 -24.35
N ALA A 312 -21.16 35.59 -23.61
CA ALA A 312 -22.13 34.55 -23.90
C ALA A 312 -23.21 35.14 -24.83
N ALA A 313 -23.59 34.40 -25.88
CA ALA A 313 -24.68 34.77 -26.77
C ALA A 313 -26.02 34.18 -26.27
N LYS A 314 -27.03 35.04 -26.25
CA LYS A 314 -28.42 34.85 -25.78
C LYS A 314 -29.34 34.34 -26.91
N PRO A 315 -30.46 33.64 -26.59
CA PRO A 315 -31.40 33.06 -27.56
C PRO A 315 -32.54 34.00 -27.97
N THR A 316 -33.34 33.57 -28.95
CA THR A 316 -34.69 34.10 -29.28
C THR A 316 -35.68 32.96 -29.52
N GLY A 317 -36.85 33.02 -28.84
CA GLY A 317 -38.00 32.10 -28.95
C GLY A 317 -38.91 32.43 -30.14
N THR A 318 -39.96 31.65 -30.44
CA THR A 318 -41.26 31.62 -29.72
C THR A 318 -42.22 30.63 -30.40
N GLY A 319 -43.15 30.02 -29.63
CA GLY A 319 -44.33 29.31 -30.18
C GLY A 319 -45.02 28.33 -29.21
N SER A 320 -46.02 28.83 -28.46
CA SER A 320 -47.01 28.14 -27.59
C SER A 320 -47.96 27.20 -28.41
N SER A 321 -48.84 26.29 -27.94
CA SER A 321 -49.59 26.11 -26.67
C SER A 321 -50.29 24.72 -26.65
N SER A 322 -50.54 24.19 -25.44
CA SER A 322 -51.72 23.43 -24.93
C SER A 322 -52.30 22.18 -25.65
N ASN A 323 -52.28 21.02 -24.97
CA ASN A 323 -53.48 20.41 -24.35
C ASN A 323 -53.17 19.08 -23.62
N ASN A 324 -53.73 18.93 -22.42
CA ASN A 324 -53.93 17.67 -21.69
C ASN A 324 -55.21 16.98 -22.25
N PRO A 325 -55.48 15.67 -22.05
CA PRO A 325 -55.98 15.21 -20.75
C PRO A 325 -55.65 13.75 -20.30
N SER A 326 -55.54 13.59 -18.97
CA SER A 326 -56.24 12.67 -18.04
C SER A 326 -56.32 11.13 -18.21
N GLY A 327 -56.19 10.45 -17.04
CA GLY A 327 -56.79 9.14 -16.71
C GLY A 327 -55.82 8.13 -16.08
N THR A 328 -55.44 8.12 -14.78
CA THR A 328 -56.15 7.90 -13.49
C THR A 328 -56.39 6.42 -13.10
N ALA A 329 -55.75 5.97 -12.00
CA ALA A 329 -56.29 5.22 -10.84
C ALA A 329 -55.10 4.80 -9.93
N THR A 330 -54.78 5.37 -8.76
CA THR A 330 -55.40 5.45 -7.41
C THR A 330 -55.77 4.14 -6.71
N LEU A 331 -55.13 3.87 -5.56
CA LEU A 331 -55.80 3.66 -4.26
C LEU A 331 -54.83 3.81 -3.05
N SER A 332 -55.17 4.80 -2.20
CA SER A 332 -54.79 4.98 -0.78
C SER A 332 -55.48 3.91 0.10
N GLY A 333 -55.23 3.67 1.40
CA GLY A 333 -54.40 4.26 2.45
C GLY A 333 -54.92 3.82 3.84
N LEU A 334 -54.09 3.97 4.90
CA LEU A 334 -54.42 4.27 6.33
C LEU A 334 -55.24 3.20 7.14
N VAL A 335 -55.16 3.00 8.47
CA VAL A 335 -54.72 3.76 9.67
C VAL A 335 -54.62 2.82 10.92
N ALA A 336 -54.07 3.39 12.02
CA ALA A 336 -54.23 3.09 13.47
C ALA A 336 -52.99 2.44 14.15
N ALA A 337 -52.19 3.12 14.98
CA ALA A 337 -52.41 3.87 16.23
C ALA A 337 -52.60 2.97 17.48
N ALA A 338 -51.63 3.00 18.39
CA ALA A 338 -51.82 2.73 19.81
C ALA A 338 -50.80 3.53 20.64
N THR A 339 -51.33 4.49 21.39
CA THR A 339 -50.73 5.22 22.51
C THR A 339 -50.78 4.39 23.79
N GLY A 340 -49.77 4.52 24.67
CA GLY A 340 -49.76 3.87 25.98
C GLY A 340 -48.73 4.44 26.96
N ASN A 341 -49.09 5.58 27.55
CA ASN A 341 -48.85 6.06 28.92
C ASN A 341 -47.48 5.93 29.64
N SER A 342 -47.05 7.09 30.13
CA SER A 342 -46.02 7.37 31.13
C SER A 342 -46.37 6.96 32.58
N SER A 343 -45.36 6.63 33.38
CA SER A 343 -45.33 6.87 34.83
C SER A 343 -43.89 6.94 35.35
N SER A 344 -43.56 8.09 35.92
CA SER A 344 -42.36 8.42 36.70
C SER A 344 -42.34 7.76 38.08
N ALA A 345 -41.18 7.33 38.56
CA ALA A 345 -40.85 7.34 39.99
C ALA A 345 -39.33 7.41 40.23
N THR A 346 -38.97 8.47 40.96
CA THR A 346 -37.74 8.80 41.67
C THR A 346 -37.14 7.70 42.54
N GLY A 347 -35.81 7.70 42.67
CA GLY A 347 -35.08 7.00 43.73
C GLY A 347 -33.59 7.33 43.74
N SER A 348 -33.22 8.42 44.41
CA SER A 348 -31.83 8.73 44.78
C SER A 348 -31.31 7.74 45.82
N ALA A 349 -30.05 7.30 45.68
CA ALA A 349 -29.19 7.02 46.82
C ALA A 349 -27.70 7.18 46.44
N THR A 350 -27.13 8.22 47.04
CA THR A 350 -25.72 8.57 47.23
C THR A 350 -24.95 7.48 47.98
N THR A 351 -23.71 7.17 47.56
CA THR A 351 -22.54 7.10 48.47
C THR A 351 -21.19 7.05 47.74
N THR A 352 -20.47 8.18 47.87
CA THR A 352 -19.04 8.36 48.22
C THR A 352 -17.92 7.57 47.52
N ALA A 353 -17.05 8.40 46.95
CA ALA A 353 -15.68 8.14 46.53
C ALA A 353 -14.71 7.78 47.67
N THR A 354 -13.61 7.12 47.27
CA THR A 354 -12.30 7.29 47.91
C THR A 354 -11.19 7.25 46.87
N LEU A 355 -10.46 8.37 46.80
CA LEU A 355 -9.15 8.52 46.17
C LEU A 355 -8.09 7.87 47.07
N ALA A 356 -7.08 7.23 46.46
CA ALA A 356 -5.76 7.11 47.07
C ALA A 356 -4.69 7.18 45.98
N GLN A 357 -3.70 8.03 46.22
CA GLN A 357 -2.68 8.50 45.31
C GLN A 357 -1.34 7.83 45.66
N SER A 358 -0.57 7.50 44.61
CA SER A 358 0.90 7.47 44.50
C SER A 358 1.78 6.70 45.50
N SER A 359 2.62 5.81 44.96
CA SER A 359 4.05 5.78 45.28
C SER A 359 4.88 5.18 44.13
N SER A 360 5.95 5.87 43.79
CA SER A 360 7.04 5.47 42.90
C SER A 360 8.12 4.71 43.67
N SER A 361 8.61 3.60 43.12
CA SER A 361 9.94 3.06 43.48
C SER A 361 10.52 2.16 42.38
N ASP A 362 11.84 2.16 42.36
CA ASP A 362 12.78 1.75 41.32
C ASP A 362 12.79 0.28 40.85
N ALA A 363 13.29 0.18 39.60
CA ALA A 363 14.03 -0.89 38.95
C ALA A 363 14.44 -2.12 39.78
N THR A 364 14.10 -3.30 39.27
CA THR A 364 15.00 -4.46 39.24
C THR A 364 14.66 -5.37 38.06
N ALA A 365 15.64 -5.56 37.19
CA ALA A 365 15.56 -6.42 36.02
C ALA A 365 15.44 -7.91 36.43
N LEU A 366 14.36 -8.56 36.02
CA LEU A 366 14.23 -10.02 36.07
C LEU A 366 14.17 -10.55 34.65
N LYS A 367 15.30 -11.10 34.19
CA LYS A 367 15.38 -11.95 32.98
C LYS A 367 14.67 -13.29 33.25
N PRO A 368 13.73 -13.74 32.42
CA PRO A 368 13.39 -15.15 32.36
C PRO A 368 14.36 -15.84 31.38
N LYS A 369 15.11 -16.81 31.89
CA LYS A 369 15.77 -17.84 31.08
C LYS A 369 14.69 -18.80 30.58
N HIS A 370 14.44 -18.86 29.28
CA HIS A 370 13.85 -20.05 28.66
C HIS A 370 14.82 -20.60 27.63
N GLN A 371 15.29 -21.82 27.90
CA GLN A 371 15.96 -22.67 26.92
C GLN A 371 14.87 -23.26 26.02
N TYR A 372 14.94 -22.99 24.71
CA TYR A 372 14.10 -23.68 23.74
C TYR A 372 14.86 -24.88 23.18
N GLY A 373 14.23 -26.04 23.32
CA GLY A 373 14.66 -27.31 22.75
C GLY A 373 14.30 -27.42 21.27
N ILE A 374 15.00 -28.32 20.60
CA ILE A 374 14.96 -28.57 19.16
C ILE A 374 13.69 -29.36 18.82
N LEU A 375 12.54 -28.72 18.65
CA LEU A 375 11.32 -29.28 18.03
C LEU A 375 10.33 -28.12 17.73
N ASP A 376 10.67 -27.26 16.77
CA ASP A 376 9.70 -26.31 16.16
C ASP A 376 10.20 -25.82 14.79
N LEU A 377 10.30 -26.76 13.86
CA LEU A 377 10.80 -26.51 12.51
C LEU A 377 9.81 -27.13 11.52
N SER A 378 8.71 -26.43 11.20
CA SER A 378 7.92 -26.59 9.96
C SER A 378 6.68 -25.65 9.95
N VAL A 379 6.55 -24.89 8.85
CA VAL A 379 5.35 -24.17 8.38
C VAL A 379 5.12 -22.77 8.96
N MET A 380 5.62 -21.75 8.25
CA MET A 380 4.86 -20.69 7.56
C MET A 380 5.87 -19.62 7.09
N VAL A 381 6.37 -19.82 5.88
CA VAL A 381 7.15 -18.84 5.11
C VAL A 381 6.36 -18.63 3.84
N LEU A 382 6.30 -17.38 3.42
CA LEU A 382 5.82 -16.81 2.17
C LEU A 382 4.42 -16.17 2.27
N GLY A 383 4.41 -14.86 2.11
CA GLY A 383 3.27 -13.96 2.23
C GLY A 383 3.75 -12.52 2.32
N LEU A 384 3.60 -11.81 1.23
CA LEU A 384 4.21 -10.50 1.08
C LEU A 384 3.58 -9.56 2.12
N GLY A 385 4.43 -8.89 2.89
CA GLY A 385 4.08 -7.73 3.71
C GLY A 385 4.48 -7.84 5.18
N LEU A 386 4.99 -6.75 5.76
CA LEU A 386 5.27 -6.63 7.21
C LEU A 386 3.99 -6.85 8.04
N GLY A 387 2.81 -6.75 7.42
CA GLY A 387 1.52 -7.12 8.01
C GLY A 387 1.45 -8.54 8.56
N TYR A 388 2.30 -9.46 8.07
CA TYR A 388 2.37 -10.85 8.55
C TYR A 388 2.96 -10.97 9.97
N LEU A 389 3.85 -10.07 10.40
CA LEU A 389 4.74 -10.37 11.51
C LEU A 389 4.13 -10.18 12.90
N VAL A 390 3.01 -9.46 13.06
CA VAL A 390 2.67 -8.97 14.41
C VAL A 390 1.21 -8.54 14.63
N MET A 391 0.25 -9.40 14.33
CA MET A 391 -1.04 -9.33 15.03
C MET A 391 -1.13 -10.40 16.11
#